data_AF-A0A162NB51-F1
#
_entry.id   AF-A0A162NB51-F1
#
_cell.length_a   1.000
_cell.length_b   1.000
_cell.length_c   1.000
_cell.angle_alpha   90.00
_cell.angle_beta   90.00
_cell.angle_gamma   90.00
#
_symmetry.space_group_name_H-M   'P 1'
#
loop_
_entity.id
_entity.type
_entity.pdbx_description
1 polymer ?
#
loop_
_entity_poly.entity_id
_entity_poly.type
_entity_poly.pdbx_seq_one_letter_code
_entity_poly.pdbx_strand_id
1 'polypeptide(L)'
;MSQAISNQTELLVNNDFSSFLELYDEHGENLLLYAFLTLRDEAKARIAVRSAFVKLWQHPDRLLQGRSVYSVLFSEVKVMTYLLKTSDRR
;
A
#
# COMPACT_ATOMS: atom_id res chain seq x y z
N MET A 1 -3.47 -20.28 7.18
CA MET A 1 -3.61 -18.82 7.03
C MET A 1 -2.83 -18.02 8.07
N SER A 2 -2.58 -18.53 9.29
CA SER A 2 -1.83 -17.81 10.35
C SER A 2 -0.33 -17.59 10.06
N GLN A 3 0.37 -18.59 9.47
CA GLN A 3 1.83 -18.53 9.28
C GLN A 3 2.30 -17.43 8.29
N ALA A 4 1.54 -17.19 7.21
CA ALA A 4 1.95 -16.29 6.13
C ALA A 4 1.92 -14.81 6.54
N ILE A 5 0.91 -14.42 7.33
CA ILE A 5 0.77 -13.06 7.89
C ILE A 5 1.88 -12.79 8.91
N SER A 6 2.24 -13.80 9.71
CA SER A 6 3.34 -13.74 10.69
C SER A 6 4.68 -13.46 10.01
N ASN A 7 5.00 -14.20 8.93
CA ASN A 7 6.27 -14.06 8.24
C ASN A 7 6.41 -12.71 7.53
N GLN A 8 5.40 -12.23 6.80
CA GLN A 8 5.48 -10.94 6.08
C GLN A 8 5.59 -9.74 7.02
N THR A 9 4.95 -9.82 8.19
CA THR A 9 5.01 -8.76 9.21
C THR A 9 6.38 -8.70 9.88
N GLU A 10 6.96 -9.85 10.25
CA GLU A 10 8.32 -9.91 10.81
C GLU A 10 9.39 -9.43 9.82
N LEU A 11 9.23 -9.75 8.53
CA LEU A 11 10.17 -9.35 7.48
C LEU A 11 10.20 -7.84 7.22
N LEU A 12 9.02 -7.20 7.21
CA LEU A 12 8.93 -5.74 7.12
C LEU A 12 9.49 -5.03 8.36
N VAL A 13 9.28 -5.61 9.54
CA VAL A 13 9.84 -5.08 10.81
C VAL A 13 11.37 -5.18 10.81
N ASN A 14 11.96 -6.19 10.17
CA ASN A 14 13.40 -6.37 10.06
C ASN A 14 14.09 -5.49 9.00
N ASN A 15 13.34 -4.54 8.39
CA ASN A 15 13.87 -3.58 7.41
C ASN A 15 14.49 -4.26 6.17
N ASP A 16 14.01 -5.46 5.81
CA ASP A 16 14.47 -6.17 4.63
C ASP A 16 13.82 -5.56 3.37
N PHE A 17 14.64 -4.87 2.59
CA PHE A 17 14.21 -4.22 1.35
C PHE A 17 13.72 -5.23 0.29
N SER A 18 14.20 -6.47 0.33
CA SER A 18 13.78 -7.51 -0.62
C SER A 18 12.31 -7.90 -0.39
N SER A 19 11.89 -8.03 0.87
CA SER A 19 10.51 -8.37 1.23
C SER A 19 9.52 -7.24 0.89
N PHE A 20 9.98 -5.99 0.91
CA PHE A 20 9.17 -4.86 0.47
C PHE A 20 8.94 -4.86 -1.04
N LEU A 21 9.97 -5.20 -1.83
CA LEU A 21 9.84 -5.35 -3.28
C LEU A 21 8.87 -6.49 -3.63
N GLU A 22 8.95 -7.63 -2.95
CA GLU A 22 8.02 -8.75 -3.16
C GLU A 22 6.56 -8.32 -2.89
N LEU A 23 6.31 -7.56 -1.82
CA LEU A 23 4.97 -7.03 -1.54
C LEU A 23 4.50 -6.02 -2.60
N TYR A 24 5.42 -5.22 -3.13
CA TYR A 24 5.11 -4.30 -4.23
C TYR A 24 4.75 -5.07 -5.50
N ASP A 25 5.49 -6.12 -5.84
CA ASP A 25 5.21 -6.96 -7.00
C ASP A 25 3.89 -7.73 -6.81
N GLU A 26 3.60 -8.23 -5.60
CA GLU A 26 2.38 -8.99 -5.31
C GLU A 26 1.09 -8.13 -5.37
N HIS A 27 1.15 -6.89 -4.87
CA HIS A 27 -0.06 -6.08 -4.67
C HIS A 27 -0.10 -4.80 -5.50
N GLY A 28 1.05 -4.32 -5.98
CA GLY A 28 1.21 -3.02 -6.63
C GLY A 28 0.35 -2.85 -7.87
N GLU A 29 0.30 -3.85 -8.75
CA GLU A 29 -0.48 -3.77 -10.00
C GLU A 29 -1.99 -3.64 -9.72
N ASN A 30 -2.52 -4.45 -8.80
CA ASN A 30 -3.94 -4.42 -8.44
C ASN A 30 -4.33 -3.09 -7.77
N LEU A 31 -3.47 -2.57 -6.90
CA LEU A 31 -3.66 -1.28 -6.25
C LEU A 31 -3.55 -0.12 -7.24
N LEU A 32 -2.64 -0.22 -8.21
CA LEU A 32 -2.47 0.76 -9.28
C LEU A 32 -3.69 0.80 -10.19
N LEU A 33 -4.23 -0.35 -10.56
CA LEU A 33 -5.45 -0.44 -11.36
C LEU A 33 -6.62 0.26 -10.64
N TYR A 34 -6.82 -0.02 -9.34
CA TYR A 34 -7.84 0.65 -8.54
C TYR A 34 -7.68 2.18 -8.52
N ALA A 35 -6.46 2.66 -8.24
CA ALA A 35 -6.17 4.09 -8.17
C ALA A 35 -6.36 4.75 -9.54
N PHE A 36 -5.92 4.11 -10.61
CA PHE A 36 -6.08 4.59 -11.99
C PHE A 36 -7.55 4.68 -12.41
N LEU A 37 -8.36 3.65 -12.13
CA LEU A 37 -9.79 3.68 -12.43
C LEU A 37 -10.53 4.81 -11.68
N THR A 38 -10.01 5.23 -10.52
CA THR A 38 -10.62 6.27 -9.68
C THR A 38 -10.18 7.69 -10.04
N LEU A 39 -8.88 7.87 -10.33
CA LEU A 39 -8.25 9.16 -10.62
C LEU A 39 -8.29 9.52 -12.11
N ARG A 40 -8.29 8.50 -12.99
CA ARG A 40 -8.11 8.65 -14.45
C ARG A 40 -6.84 9.41 -14.82
N ASP A 41 -5.84 9.35 -13.96
CA ASP A 41 -4.53 9.98 -14.08
C ASP A 41 -3.49 8.97 -13.59
N GLU A 42 -2.65 8.51 -14.51
CA GLU A 42 -1.66 7.47 -14.24
C GLU A 42 -0.55 7.95 -13.30
N ALA A 43 -0.15 9.22 -13.39
CA ALA A 43 0.87 9.81 -12.53
C ALA A 43 0.35 9.89 -11.09
N LYS A 44 -0.88 10.38 -10.90
CA LYS A 44 -1.51 10.43 -9.57
C LYS A 44 -1.79 9.05 -9.01
N ALA A 45 -2.20 8.10 -9.86
CA ALA A 45 -2.40 6.72 -9.43
C ALA A 45 -1.11 6.09 -8.90
N ARG A 46 0.01 6.28 -9.61
CA ARG A 46 1.34 5.84 -9.14
C ARG A 46 1.76 6.54 -7.85
N ILE A 47 1.49 7.83 -7.69
CA ILE A 47 1.76 8.56 -6.44
C ILE A 47 0.96 7.94 -5.29
N ALA A 48 -0.34 7.69 -5.47
CA ALA A 48 -1.18 7.09 -4.43
C ALA A 48 -0.65 5.74 -3.93
N VAL A 49 -0.28 4.86 -4.86
CA VAL A 49 0.28 3.53 -4.54
C VAL A 49 1.63 3.67 -3.84
N ARG A 50 2.58 4.45 -4.40
CA ARG A 50 3.89 4.66 -3.81
C ARG A 50 3.79 5.23 -2.39
N SER A 51 2.94 6.22 -2.18
CA SER A 51 2.72 6.81 -0.85
C SER A 51 2.15 5.80 0.15
N ALA A 52 1.27 4.90 -0.27
CA ALA A 52 0.74 3.85 0.60
C ALA A 52 1.84 2.85 1.02
N PHE A 53 2.67 2.42 0.09
CA PHE A 53 3.80 1.53 0.37
C PHE A 53 4.85 2.20 1.26
N VAL A 54 5.24 3.45 0.98
CA VAL A 54 6.16 4.22 1.85
C VAL A 54 5.61 4.36 3.27
N LYS A 55 4.30 4.62 3.41
CA LYS A 55 3.67 4.76 4.72
C LYS A 55 3.60 3.44 5.47
N LEU A 56 3.40 2.32 4.77
CA LEU A 56 3.49 0.99 5.36
C LEU A 56 4.91 0.71 5.87
N TRP A 57 5.93 1.03 5.07
CA TRP A 57 7.33 0.89 5.45
C TRP A 57 7.72 1.72 6.67
N GLN A 58 7.20 2.96 6.78
CA GLN A 58 7.45 3.84 7.91
C GLN A 58 6.73 3.39 9.20
N HIS A 59 5.64 2.63 9.06
CA HIS A 59 4.77 2.23 10.17
C HIS A 59 4.37 0.74 10.07
N PRO A 60 5.34 -0.19 10.14
CA PRO A 60 5.07 -1.62 10.03
C PRO A 60 4.24 -2.15 11.20
N ASP A 61 4.20 -1.44 12.33
CA ASP A 61 3.37 -1.72 13.50
C ASP A 61 1.87 -1.80 13.17
N ARG A 62 1.43 -1.17 12.08
CA ARG A 62 0.05 -1.23 11.59
C ARG A 62 -0.38 -2.62 11.14
N LEU A 63 0.58 -3.49 10.83
CA LEU A 63 0.33 -4.89 10.50
C LEU A 63 0.12 -5.76 11.75
N LEU A 64 0.64 -5.33 12.91
CA LEU A 64 0.49 -6.05 14.19
C LEU A 64 -0.96 -6.08 14.70
N GLN A 65 -1.86 -5.30 14.08
CA GLN A 65 -3.28 -5.22 14.45
C GLN A 65 -4.14 -6.37 13.90
N GLY A 66 -3.53 -7.47 13.44
CA GLY A 66 -4.23 -8.64 12.88
C GLY A 66 -4.89 -8.41 11.53
N ARG A 67 -4.54 -7.32 10.83
CA ARG A 67 -4.99 -7.03 9.46
C ARG A 67 -4.02 -7.63 8.46
N SER A 68 -4.53 -8.10 7.32
CA SER A 68 -3.66 -8.51 6.22
C SER A 68 -2.95 -7.30 5.62
N VAL A 69 -1.75 -7.52 5.08
CA VAL A 69 -0.95 -6.49 4.40
C VAL A 69 -1.75 -5.79 3.30
N TYR A 70 -2.45 -6.58 2.47
CA TYR A 70 -3.33 -6.06 1.43
C TYR A 70 -4.42 -5.13 1.98
N SER A 71 -5.07 -5.47 3.11
CA SER A 71 -6.12 -4.65 3.71
C SER A 71 -5.59 -3.28 4.17
N VAL A 72 -4.39 -3.26 4.75
CA VAL A 72 -3.72 -2.02 5.16
C VAL A 72 -3.35 -1.18 3.94
N LEU A 73 -2.69 -1.77 2.95
CA LEU A 73 -2.31 -1.09 1.71
C LEU A 73 -3.51 -0.53 0.98
N PHE A 74 -4.57 -1.33 0.80
CA PHE A 74 -5.78 -0.89 0.12
C PHE A 74 -6.44 0.29 0.83
N SER A 75 -6.49 0.27 2.17
CA SER A 75 -7.03 1.38 2.96
C SER A 75 -6.23 2.67 2.73
N GLU A 76 -4.91 2.58 2.71
CA GLU A 76 -4.03 3.73 2.48
C GLU A 76 -4.11 4.25 1.04
N VAL A 77 -4.14 3.37 0.04
CA VAL A 77 -4.34 3.77 -1.36
C VAL A 77 -5.67 4.47 -1.54
N LYS A 78 -6.75 3.98 -0.92
CA LYS A 78 -8.06 4.62 -0.97
C LYS A 78 -8.05 6.04 -0.39
N VAL A 79 -7.36 6.24 0.74
CA VAL A 79 -7.19 7.58 1.33
C VAL A 79 -6.41 8.50 0.39
N MET A 80 -5.26 8.06 -0.12
CA MET A 80 -4.43 8.87 -1.02
C MET A 80 -5.16 9.22 -2.32
N THR A 81 -5.90 8.26 -2.87
CA THR A 81 -6.74 8.46 -4.06
C THR A 81 -7.80 9.54 -3.81
N TYR A 82 -8.45 9.55 -2.64
CA TYR A 82 -9.42 10.58 -2.28
C TYR A 82 -8.77 11.97 -2.16
N LEU A 83 -7.60 12.06 -1.51
CA LEU A 83 -6.87 13.32 -1.34
C LEU A 83 -6.45 13.93 -2.69
N LEU A 84 -5.85 13.12 -3.57
CA LEU A 84 -5.42 13.56 -4.90
C LEU A 84 -6.59 13.96 -5.80
N LYS A 85 -7.75 13.29 -5.67
CA LYS A 85 -8.96 13.65 -6.42
C LYS A 85 -9.58 14.97 -5.96
N THR A 86 -9.40 15.33 -4.69
CA THR A 86 -9.99 16.54 -4.10
C THR A 86 -9.06 17.74 -4.19
N SER A 87 -7.74 17.54 -4.32
CA SER A 87 -6.78 18.63 -4.57
C SER A 87 -6.99 19.31 -5.93
N ASP A 88 -7.50 18.60 -6.93
CA ASP A 88 -7.77 19.16 -8.26
C ASP A 88 -9.02 20.05 -8.32
N ARG A 89 -9.83 20.07 -7.25
CA ARG A 89 -11.10 20.82 -7.20
C ARG A 89 -10.98 22.21 -6.56
N ARG A 90 -9.76 22.63 -6.22
CA ARG A 90 -9.45 23.94 -5.64
C ARG A 90 -8.71 24.79 -6.64
#